data_AF-A0A452Q896-F1
#
_entry.id   AF-A0A452Q896-F1
#
_cell.length_a   1.000
_cell.length_b   1.000
_cell.length_c   1.000
_cell.angle_alpha   90.00
_cell.angle_beta   90.00
_cell.angle_gamma   90.00
#
_symmetry.space_group_name_H-M   'P 1'
#
loop_
_entity.id
_entity.type
_entity.pdbx_description
1 polymer ?
#
loop_
_entity_poly.entity_id
_entity_poly.type
_entity_poly.pdbx_seq_one_letter_code
_entity_poly.pdbx_strand_id
1 'polypeptide(L)'
;CSPVPSQDYQHGIFQSIGFKEFHEYLVTEGKCTPETSNQLLKKGIESLKQVTKRYARKQNRWVKNRFLSRPGPSVPPVYGLDVSDVSKWEESVLEPALEIVQSFVQGHKPAAAPVKMPCSETENKRSYHMCDLCDRIIIGDREWAAHIKSKSHLHQLKKRRRLDLDAVATMESQSVSPDRDKELKEKGSPGQNEKELKSGV
;
A
#
# COMPACT_ATOMS: atom_id res chain seq x y z
N CYS A 1 4.73 -34.56 -15.75
CA CYS A 1 5.85 -33.69 -15.33
C CYS A 1 5.94 -33.68 -13.82
N SER A 2 7.07 -34.10 -13.27
CA SER A 2 7.35 -34.05 -11.83
C SER A 2 7.36 -32.59 -11.33
N PRO A 3 6.98 -32.31 -10.06
CA PRO A 3 6.98 -30.97 -9.52
C PRO A 3 8.38 -30.36 -9.51
N VAL A 4 8.49 -29.12 -9.96
CA VAL A 4 9.76 -28.37 -10.02
C VAL A 4 10.17 -27.99 -8.58
N PRO A 5 11.41 -28.26 -8.13
CA PRO A 5 11.88 -27.83 -6.83
C PRO A 5 11.77 -26.31 -6.67
N SER A 6 11.16 -25.87 -5.56
CA SER A 6 10.95 -24.46 -5.25
C SER A 6 12.23 -23.86 -4.67
N GLN A 7 12.87 -22.97 -5.43
CA GLN A 7 13.99 -22.16 -4.98
C GLN A 7 13.48 -20.87 -4.30
N ASP A 8 14.17 -20.41 -3.27
CA ASP A 8 13.87 -19.12 -2.64
C ASP A 8 14.46 -17.96 -3.46
N TYR A 9 13.59 -17.15 -4.06
CA TYR A 9 13.94 -15.97 -4.85
C TYR A 9 13.93 -14.67 -4.07
N GLN A 10 13.79 -14.72 -2.75
CA GLN A 10 13.71 -13.54 -1.90
C GLN A 10 15.08 -13.12 -1.34
N HIS A 11 16.17 -13.83 -1.62
CA HIS A 11 17.46 -13.56 -0.99
C HIS A 11 18.65 -13.64 -1.97
N GLY A 12 19.65 -12.80 -1.74
CA GLY A 12 20.95 -12.84 -2.43
C GLY A 12 20.87 -12.71 -3.95
N ILE A 13 21.75 -13.44 -4.65
CA ILE A 13 21.86 -13.42 -6.12
C ILE A 13 20.58 -13.88 -6.81
N PHE A 14 19.72 -14.65 -6.15
CA PHE A 14 18.47 -15.15 -6.69
C PHE A 14 17.39 -14.06 -6.86
N GLN A 15 17.59 -12.87 -6.30
CA GLN A 15 16.73 -11.70 -6.56
C GLN A 15 17.00 -11.04 -7.93
N SER A 16 18.14 -11.37 -8.57
CA SER A 16 18.52 -10.80 -9.86
C SER A 16 17.47 -11.03 -10.93
N ILE A 17 17.32 -10.05 -11.83
CA ILE A 17 16.42 -10.15 -12.98
C ILE A 17 17.11 -11.03 -14.02
N GLY A 18 16.52 -12.17 -14.34
CA GLY A 18 16.99 -13.09 -15.37
C GLY A 18 17.00 -14.55 -14.93
N PHE A 19 17.38 -14.87 -13.70
CA PHE A 19 17.44 -16.28 -13.30
C PHE A 19 16.05 -16.86 -13.02
N LYS A 20 15.27 -16.19 -12.16
CA LYS A 20 13.93 -16.67 -11.76
C LYS A 20 12.94 -16.70 -12.93
N GLU A 21 13.10 -15.82 -13.91
CA GLU A 21 12.23 -15.78 -15.10
C GLU A 21 12.43 -17.01 -16.00
N PHE A 22 13.61 -17.63 -15.98
CA PHE A 22 13.94 -18.81 -16.78
C PHE A 22 14.03 -20.10 -15.95
N HIS A 23 13.79 -20.05 -14.63
CA HIS A 23 13.92 -21.23 -13.77
C HIS A 23 13.17 -22.47 -14.27
N GLU A 24 11.90 -22.29 -14.66
CA GLU A 24 11.09 -23.40 -15.19
C GLU A 24 11.71 -24.00 -16.46
N TYR A 25 12.23 -23.16 -17.36
CA TYR A 25 12.92 -23.59 -18.57
C TYR A 25 14.19 -24.38 -18.24
N LEU A 26 15.03 -23.87 -17.33
CA LEU A 26 16.29 -24.48 -16.95
C LEU A 26 16.12 -25.82 -16.22
N VAL A 27 15.16 -25.93 -15.30
CA VAL A 27 14.98 -27.16 -14.51
C VAL A 27 14.26 -28.28 -15.28
N THR A 28 13.55 -27.94 -16.35
CA THR A 28 12.83 -28.88 -17.23
C THR A 28 13.61 -29.26 -18.49
N GLU A 29 14.82 -28.73 -18.67
CA GLU A 29 15.71 -29.11 -19.77
C GLU A 29 15.95 -30.63 -19.79
N GLY A 30 15.80 -31.23 -20.98
CA GLY A 30 15.92 -32.69 -21.18
C GLY A 30 14.78 -33.54 -20.61
N LYS A 31 13.79 -32.95 -19.93
CA LYS A 31 12.65 -33.66 -19.30
C LYS A 31 11.32 -33.47 -20.02
N CYS A 32 11.24 -32.51 -20.94
CA CYS A 32 10.03 -32.12 -21.67
C CYS A 32 10.23 -32.22 -23.18
N THR A 33 9.15 -32.21 -23.95
CA THR A 33 9.24 -32.20 -25.42
C THR A 33 9.85 -30.88 -25.92
N PRO A 34 10.43 -30.85 -27.13
CA PRO A 34 10.98 -29.64 -27.73
C PRO A 34 9.96 -28.49 -27.80
N GLU A 35 8.69 -28.79 -28.04
CA GLU A 35 7.61 -27.81 -28.12
C GLU A 35 7.37 -27.14 -26.77
N THR A 36 7.27 -27.93 -25.69
CA THR A 36 7.10 -27.40 -24.34
C THR A 36 8.31 -26.59 -23.90
N SER A 37 9.52 -27.07 -24.20
CA SER A 37 10.76 -26.33 -23.91
C SER A 37 10.78 -24.96 -24.58
N ASN A 38 10.44 -24.89 -25.87
CA ASN A 38 10.35 -23.63 -26.60
C ASN A 38 9.28 -22.68 -26.05
N GLN A 39 8.14 -23.20 -25.56
CA GLN A 39 7.11 -22.39 -24.91
C GLN A 39 7.62 -21.79 -23.60
N LEU A 40 8.34 -22.57 -22.78
CA LEU A 40 8.94 -22.08 -21.53
C LEU A 40 10.02 -21.03 -21.80
N LEU A 41 10.83 -21.20 -22.86
CA LEU A 41 11.82 -20.21 -23.27
C LEU A 41 11.17 -18.88 -23.64
N LYS A 42 10.12 -18.91 -24.48
CA LYS A 42 9.37 -17.71 -24.87
C LYS A 42 8.76 -17.01 -23.64
N LYS A 43 8.13 -17.79 -22.74
CA LYS A 43 7.59 -17.29 -21.47
C LYS A 43 8.67 -16.60 -20.63
N GLY A 44 9.87 -17.19 -20.54
CA GLY A 44 11.00 -16.60 -19.83
C GLY A 44 11.45 -15.26 -20.42
N ILE A 45 11.59 -15.18 -21.74
CA ILE A 45 11.96 -13.95 -22.45
C ILE A 45 10.93 -12.83 -22.22
N GLU A 46 9.63 -13.15 -22.32
CA GLU A 46 8.57 -12.18 -22.09
C GLU A 46 8.56 -11.69 -20.64
N SER A 47 8.68 -12.61 -19.68
CA SER A 47 8.76 -12.29 -18.26
C SER A 47 9.96 -11.39 -17.97
N LEU A 48 11.15 -11.70 -18.51
CA LEU A 48 12.36 -10.88 -18.40
C LEU A 48 12.10 -9.45 -18.90
N LYS A 49 11.57 -9.30 -20.12
CA LYS A 49 11.25 -7.98 -20.69
C LYS A 49 10.29 -7.19 -19.79
N GLN A 50 9.26 -7.84 -19.27
CA GLN A 50 8.28 -7.20 -18.39
C GLN A 50 8.91 -6.75 -17.07
N VAL A 51 9.69 -7.61 -16.42
CA VAL A 51 10.33 -7.32 -15.13
C VAL A 51 11.37 -6.21 -15.30
N THR A 52 12.18 -6.22 -16.35
CA THR A 52 13.13 -5.14 -16.67
C THR A 52 12.42 -3.80 -16.89
N LYS A 53 11.30 -3.78 -17.62
CA LYS A 53 10.49 -2.56 -17.81
C LYS A 53 9.90 -2.04 -16.50
N ARG A 54 9.39 -2.94 -15.65
CA ARG A 54 8.89 -2.58 -14.31
C ARG A 54 10.01 -2.04 -13.43
N TYR A 55 11.21 -2.64 -13.52
CA TYR A 55 12.38 -2.21 -12.75
C TYR A 55 12.84 -0.80 -13.15
N ALA A 56 12.98 -0.52 -14.45
CA ALA A 56 13.32 0.82 -14.93
C ALA A 56 12.29 1.88 -14.46
N ARG A 57 10.98 1.55 -14.52
CA ARG A 57 9.93 2.42 -13.98
C ARG A 57 10.06 2.63 -12.46
N LYS A 58 10.41 1.59 -11.71
CA LYS A 58 10.62 1.65 -10.26
C LYS A 58 11.83 2.52 -9.93
N GLN A 59 12.94 2.38 -10.66
CA GLN A 59 14.14 3.23 -10.51
C GLN A 59 13.80 4.69 -10.77
N ASN A 60 13.16 5.01 -11.90
CA ASN A 60 12.76 6.38 -12.22
C ASN A 60 11.84 6.98 -11.16
N ARG A 61 10.86 6.20 -10.67
CA ARG A 61 9.99 6.62 -9.57
C ARG A 61 10.78 6.85 -8.28
N TRP A 62 11.71 5.96 -7.96
CA TRP A 62 12.53 6.05 -6.75
C TRP A 62 13.43 7.28 -6.79
N VAL A 63 14.16 7.51 -7.88
CA VAL A 63 15.02 8.70 -8.07
C VAL A 63 14.20 9.98 -7.93
N LYS A 64 13.09 10.08 -8.67
CA LYS A 64 12.18 11.23 -8.58
C LYS A 64 11.69 11.46 -7.15
N ASN A 65 11.24 10.42 -6.46
CA ASN A 65 10.69 10.57 -5.12
C ASN A 65 11.75 10.84 -4.05
N ARG A 66 12.94 10.25 -4.17
CA ARG A 66 14.02 10.34 -3.19
C ARG A 66 14.75 11.68 -3.29
N PHE A 67 15.04 12.14 -4.51
CA PHE A 67 15.86 13.33 -4.72
C PHE A 67 15.03 14.58 -5.03
N LEU A 68 13.93 14.46 -5.78
CA LEU A 68 13.21 15.63 -6.31
C LEU A 68 11.92 15.94 -5.54
N SER A 69 11.12 14.93 -5.17
CA SER A 69 9.83 15.14 -4.48
C SER A 69 9.95 15.36 -2.97
N ARG A 70 11.06 14.96 -2.37
CA ARG A 70 11.32 14.97 -0.93
C ARG A 70 12.81 15.24 -0.65
N PRO A 71 13.35 16.41 -1.03
CA PRO A 71 14.71 16.74 -0.66
C PRO A 71 14.78 16.80 0.87
N GLY A 72 15.37 15.78 1.50
CA GLY A 72 15.81 15.88 2.88
C GLY A 72 16.87 16.98 3.01
N PRO A 73 17.22 17.40 4.24
CA PRO A 73 18.17 18.49 4.46
C PRO A 73 19.56 18.24 3.83
N SER A 74 19.89 16.99 3.48
CA SER A 74 21.18 16.58 2.91
C SER A 74 21.08 16.03 1.48
N VAL A 75 20.06 16.41 0.71
CA VAL A 75 19.91 15.91 -0.68
C VAL A 75 20.73 16.78 -1.63
N PRO A 76 21.67 16.18 -2.40
CA PRO A 76 22.50 16.95 -3.33
C PRO A 76 21.65 17.49 -4.49
N PRO A 77 22.08 18.60 -5.13
CA PRO A 77 21.51 19.04 -6.39
C PRO A 77 21.57 17.91 -7.42
N VAL A 78 20.47 17.67 -8.12
CA VAL A 78 20.40 16.67 -9.19
C VAL A 78 20.34 17.37 -10.52
N TYR A 79 21.26 17.04 -11.41
CA TYR A 79 21.31 17.54 -12.78
C TYR A 79 20.81 16.45 -13.73
N GLY A 80 19.89 16.81 -14.63
CA GLY A 80 19.32 15.89 -15.60
C GLY A 80 20.07 15.98 -16.92
N LEU A 81 20.44 14.83 -17.48
CA LEU A 81 21.04 14.72 -18.81
C LEU A 81 20.05 14.00 -19.72
N ASP A 82 19.94 14.45 -20.97
CA ASP A 82 19.00 13.86 -21.92
C ASP A 82 19.65 12.71 -22.69
N VAL A 83 19.11 11.51 -22.49
CA VAL A 83 19.56 10.25 -23.11
C VAL A 83 18.56 9.73 -24.14
N SER A 84 17.60 10.57 -24.58
CA SER A 84 16.52 10.14 -25.48
C SER A 84 17.02 9.72 -26.88
N ASP A 85 18.08 10.37 -27.37
CA ASP A 85 18.73 10.05 -28.65
C ASP A 85 20.19 9.66 -28.42
N VAL A 86 20.49 8.37 -28.60
CA VAL A 86 21.85 7.82 -28.40
C VAL A 86 22.85 8.41 -29.39
N SER A 87 22.39 8.86 -30.55
CA SER A 87 23.27 9.42 -31.60
C SER A 87 23.86 10.77 -31.18
N LYS A 88 23.23 11.47 -30.24
CA LYS A 88 23.63 12.79 -29.73
C LYS A 88 24.31 12.72 -28.37
N TRP A 89 24.74 11.52 -27.95
CA TRP A 89 25.30 11.27 -26.63
C TRP A 89 26.40 12.26 -26.23
N GLU A 90 27.30 12.59 -27.15
CA GLU A 90 28.41 13.51 -26.90
C GLU A 90 27.88 14.88 -26.45
N GLU A 91 27.01 15.49 -27.26
CA GLU A 91 26.45 16.83 -27.05
C GLU A 91 25.42 16.88 -25.91
N SER A 92 24.60 15.83 -25.75
CA SER A 92 23.45 15.84 -24.82
C SER A 92 23.75 15.25 -23.44
N VAL A 93 24.85 14.48 -23.30
CA VAL A 93 25.21 13.78 -22.07
C VAL A 93 26.66 14.04 -21.66
N LEU A 94 27.63 13.74 -22.52
CA LEU A 94 29.04 13.76 -22.11
C LEU A 94 29.55 15.18 -21.85
N GLU A 95 29.42 16.09 -22.81
CA GLU A 95 29.87 17.48 -22.67
C GLU A 95 29.20 18.18 -21.48
N PRO A 96 27.86 18.13 -21.31
CA PRO A 96 27.22 18.76 -20.15
C PRO A 96 27.63 18.11 -18.82
N ALA A 97 27.83 16.79 -18.78
CA ALA A 97 28.29 16.10 -17.57
C ALA A 97 29.69 16.57 -17.15
N LEU A 98 30.61 16.67 -18.11
CA LEU A 98 31.97 17.16 -17.86
C LEU A 98 31.95 18.61 -17.37
N GLU A 99 31.16 19.48 -18.00
CA GLU A 99 31.00 20.87 -17.58
C GLU A 99 30.49 20.98 -16.14
N ILE A 100 29.47 20.20 -15.78
CA ILE A 100 28.90 20.16 -14.42
C ILE A 100 29.96 19.72 -13.40
N VAL A 101 30.69 18.65 -13.69
CA VAL A 101 31.73 18.11 -12.79
C VAL A 101 32.88 19.10 -12.67
N GLN A 102 33.35 19.68 -13.77
CA GLN A 102 34.45 20.65 -13.76
C GLN A 102 34.07 21.91 -12.97
N SER A 103 32.87 22.45 -13.19
CA SER A 103 32.35 23.59 -12.43
C SER A 103 32.31 23.28 -10.94
N PHE A 104 31.81 22.09 -10.56
CA PHE A 104 31.76 21.64 -9.18
C PHE A 104 33.15 21.55 -8.53
N VAL A 105 34.13 20.93 -9.22
CA VAL A 105 35.51 20.81 -8.73
C VAL A 105 36.18 22.16 -8.53
N GLN A 106 35.86 23.15 -9.38
CA GLN A 106 36.38 24.52 -9.28
C GLN A 106 35.63 25.39 -8.24
N GLY A 107 34.55 24.89 -7.64
CA GLY A 107 33.70 25.66 -6.72
C GLY A 107 32.76 26.66 -7.40
N HIS A 108 32.64 26.60 -8.73
CA HIS A 108 31.71 27.41 -9.51
C HIS A 108 30.33 26.74 -9.61
N LYS A 109 29.29 27.53 -9.86
CA LYS A 109 27.96 27.01 -10.16
C LYS A 109 27.91 26.58 -11.64
N PRO A 110 27.53 25.34 -11.96
CA PRO A 110 27.33 24.91 -13.34
C PRO A 110 26.31 25.79 -14.07
N ALA A 111 26.45 25.97 -15.38
CA ALA A 111 25.46 26.68 -16.20
C ALA A 111 24.11 25.95 -16.24
N ALA A 112 24.15 24.61 -16.24
CA ALA A 112 22.95 23.78 -16.13
C ALA A 112 22.25 23.99 -14.78
N ALA A 113 20.93 24.21 -14.80
CA ALA A 113 20.15 24.31 -13.59
C ALA A 113 19.83 22.92 -13.02
N PRO A 114 19.90 22.72 -11.68
CA PRO A 114 19.41 21.51 -11.06
C PRO A 114 17.94 21.27 -11.38
N VAL A 115 17.57 20.01 -11.60
CA VAL A 115 16.20 19.58 -11.82
C VAL A 115 15.39 19.89 -10.56
N LYS A 116 14.31 20.64 -10.74
CA LYS A 116 13.31 20.89 -9.70
C LYS A 116 12.01 20.23 -10.14
N MET A 117 11.35 19.55 -9.21
CA MET A 117 9.96 19.15 -9.41
C MET A 117 9.06 20.08 -8.60
N PRO A 118 7.88 20.46 -9.13
CA PRO A 118 6.87 21.14 -8.34
C PRO A 118 6.51 20.26 -7.16
N CYS A 119 6.89 20.68 -5.95
CA CYS A 119 6.36 20.09 -4.74
C CYS A 119 5.10 20.89 -4.40
N SER A 120 3.94 20.24 -4.31
CA SER A 120 2.80 20.85 -3.63
C SER A 120 3.20 21.05 -2.16
N GLU A 121 3.55 22.27 -1.79
CA GLU A 121 3.90 22.64 -0.40
C GLU A 121 2.71 22.45 0.54
N THR A 122 1.49 22.39 0.00
CA THR A 122 0.23 22.37 0.72
C THR A 122 -0.19 21.01 1.28
N GLU A 123 0.41 19.90 0.84
CA GLU A 123 0.00 18.56 1.29
C GLU A 123 1.06 17.92 2.19
N ASN A 124 0.73 17.70 3.47
CA ASN A 124 1.62 16.99 4.38
C ASN A 124 1.57 15.49 4.09
N LYS A 125 2.62 14.98 3.42
CA LYS A 125 2.74 13.55 3.07
C LYS A 125 3.13 12.65 4.25
N ARG A 126 3.21 13.18 5.48
CA ARG A 126 3.53 12.45 6.72
C ARG A 126 2.46 12.61 7.81
N SER A 127 1.34 13.26 7.50
CA SER A 127 0.21 13.30 8.42
C SER A 127 -0.32 11.89 8.67
N TYR A 128 -0.77 11.65 9.90
CA TYR A 128 -1.39 10.39 10.29
C TYR A 128 -2.89 10.62 10.39
N HIS A 129 -3.66 9.90 9.59
CA HIS A 129 -5.11 9.92 9.62
C HIS A 129 -5.64 8.54 9.95
N MET A 130 -6.56 8.44 10.90
CA MET A 130 -7.26 7.21 11.24
C MET A 130 -8.66 7.24 10.64
N CYS A 131 -9.06 6.18 9.92
CA CYS A 131 -10.44 5.99 9.51
C CYS A 131 -11.11 4.96 10.43
N ASP A 132 -11.93 5.41 11.36
CA ASP A 132 -12.63 4.52 12.30
C ASP A 132 -13.62 3.57 11.60
N LEU A 133 -14.14 3.98 10.44
CA LEU A 133 -15.10 3.17 9.67
C LEU A 133 -14.43 1.99 8.95
N CYS A 134 -13.19 2.18 8.51
CA CYS A 134 -12.43 1.18 7.78
C CYS A 134 -11.37 0.50 8.64
N ASP A 135 -11.17 0.96 9.88
CA ASP A 135 -10.16 0.51 10.83
C ASP A 135 -8.75 0.46 10.22
N ARG A 136 -8.34 1.57 9.59
CA ARG A 136 -7.05 1.69 8.89
C ARG A 136 -6.39 3.04 9.12
N ILE A 137 -5.08 2.99 9.32
CA ILE A 137 -4.21 4.17 9.35
C ILE A 137 -3.80 4.53 7.93
N ILE A 138 -3.93 5.81 7.60
CA ILE A 138 -3.61 6.38 6.29
C ILE A 138 -2.61 7.50 6.49
N ILE A 139 -1.48 7.38 5.81
CA ILE A 139 -0.37 8.32 5.93
C ILE A 139 -0.41 9.27 4.73
N GLY A 140 -0.54 10.56 4.99
CA GLY A 140 -0.56 11.64 4.00
C GLY A 140 -1.96 12.19 3.71
N ASP A 141 -2.05 13.52 3.59
CA ASP A 141 -3.33 14.22 3.40
C ASP A 141 -4.01 13.86 2.07
N ARG A 142 -3.22 13.66 1.03
CA ARG A 142 -3.73 13.30 -0.29
C ARG A 142 -4.27 11.87 -0.30
N GLU A 143 -3.54 10.95 0.33
CA GLU A 143 -3.95 9.56 0.49
C GLU A 143 -5.23 9.47 1.34
N TRP A 144 -5.34 10.28 2.39
CA TRP A 144 -6.55 10.44 3.19
C TRP A 144 -7.73 10.98 2.35
N ALA A 145 -7.52 12.07 1.61
CA ALA A 145 -8.54 12.66 0.74
C ALA A 145 -9.03 11.70 -0.36
N ALA A 146 -8.13 10.87 -0.90
CA ALA A 146 -8.48 9.83 -1.85
C ALA A 146 -9.26 8.69 -1.19
N HIS A 147 -8.89 8.31 0.04
CA HIS A 147 -9.57 7.28 0.79
C HIS A 147 -11.03 7.62 1.09
N ILE A 148 -11.29 8.83 1.64
CA ILE A 148 -12.66 9.25 1.98
C ILE A 148 -13.58 9.31 0.75
N LYS A 149 -13.02 9.55 -0.45
CA LYS A 149 -13.73 9.55 -1.74
C LYS A 149 -13.78 8.17 -2.41
N SER A 150 -13.12 7.16 -1.84
CA SER A 150 -13.00 5.85 -2.47
C SER A 150 -14.32 5.07 -2.41
N LYS A 151 -14.57 4.24 -3.44
CA LYS A 151 -15.75 3.35 -3.49
C LYS A 151 -15.83 2.42 -2.28
N SER A 152 -14.68 1.96 -1.79
CA SER A 152 -14.61 1.08 -0.62
C SER A 152 -15.06 1.79 0.66
N HIS A 153 -14.59 3.01 0.90
CA HIS A 153 -15.00 3.81 2.06
C HIS A 153 -16.50 4.17 2.00
N LEU A 154 -16.99 4.62 0.84
CA LEU A 154 -18.40 4.93 0.62
C LEU A 154 -19.32 3.70 0.81
N HIS A 155 -18.86 2.51 0.39
CA HIS A 155 -19.58 1.26 0.62
C HIS A 155 -19.67 0.93 2.11
N GLN A 156 -18.57 1.06 2.85
CA GLN A 156 -18.51 0.81 4.28
C GLN A 156 -19.41 1.79 5.07
N LEU A 157 -19.40 3.07 4.68
CA LEU A 157 -20.34 4.09 5.17
C LEU A 157 -21.80 3.67 4.99
N LYS A 158 -22.17 3.22 3.78
CA LYS A 158 -23.54 2.77 3.48
C LYS A 158 -23.92 1.53 4.28
N LYS A 159 -23.00 0.57 4.42
CA LYS A 159 -23.20 -0.64 5.23
C LYS A 159 -23.47 -0.30 6.69
N ARG A 160 -22.69 0.62 7.27
CA ARG A 160 -22.85 1.04 8.66
C ARG A 160 -24.20 1.71 8.90
N ARG A 161 -24.60 2.66 8.03
CA ARG A 161 -25.92 3.31 8.10
C ARG A 161 -27.08 2.31 8.08
N ARG A 162 -26.99 1.25 7.26
CA ARG A 162 -28.03 0.20 7.23
C ARG A 162 -28.11 -0.55 8.56
N LEU A 163 -26.96 -0.95 9.11
CA LEU A 163 -26.91 -1.62 10.41
C LEU A 163 -27.44 -0.75 11.55
N ASP A 164 -27.14 0.56 11.52
CA ASP A 164 -27.63 1.49 12.53
C ASP A 164 -29.16 1.65 12.42
N LEU A 165 -29.73 1.70 11.21
CA LEU A 165 -31.19 1.71 11.00
C LEU A 165 -31.85 0.39 11.43
N ASP A 166 -31.25 -0.76 11.11
CA ASP A 166 -31.74 -2.08 11.51
C ASP A 166 -31.70 -2.22 13.05
N ALA A 167 -30.68 -1.67 13.71
CA ALA A 167 -30.56 -1.64 15.16
C ALA A 167 -31.65 -0.77 15.82
N VAL A 168 -31.91 0.43 15.27
CA VAL A 168 -32.99 1.31 15.76
C VAL A 168 -34.36 0.65 15.61
N ALA A 169 -34.64 0.02 14.47
CA ALA A 169 -35.90 -0.69 14.24
C ALA A 169 -36.08 -1.89 15.19
N THR A 170 -34.99 -2.58 15.55
CA THR A 170 -35.00 -3.70 16.51
C THR A 170 -35.24 -3.21 17.95
N MET A 171 -34.72 -2.03 18.32
CA MET A 171 -34.93 -1.44 19.64
C MET A 171 -36.36 -0.89 19.81
N GLU A 172 -36.96 -0.34 18.75
CA GLU A 172 -38.36 0.14 18.76
C GLU A 172 -39.39 -0.99 18.80
N SER A 173 -39.07 -2.18 18.27
CA SER A 173 -39.97 -3.33 18.29
C SER A 173 -39.93 -4.15 19.58
N GLN A 174 -38.97 -3.88 20.48
CA GLN A 174 -38.90 -4.50 21.81
C GLN A 174 -39.56 -3.66 22.92
N SER A 175 -39.90 -2.40 22.67
CA SER A 175 -40.50 -1.50 23.66
C SER A 175 -42.03 -1.48 23.68
N VAL A 176 -42.71 -2.25 22.82
CA VAL A 176 -44.18 -2.40 22.82
C VAL A 176 -44.56 -3.82 23.28
N SER A 177 -44.73 -3.99 24.60
CA SER A 177 -45.38 -5.18 25.18
C SER A 177 -46.89 -4.92 25.33
N PRO A 178 -47.79 -5.87 24.99
CA PRO A 178 -49.21 -5.74 25.25
C PRO A 178 -49.53 -6.17 26.68
N ASP A 179 -50.06 -5.22 27.44
CA ASP A 179 -50.63 -5.41 28.77
C ASP A 179 -51.82 -6.38 28.72
N ARG A 180 -51.84 -7.36 29.62
CA ARG A 180 -53.02 -8.20 29.88
C ARG A 180 -53.17 -8.42 31.38
N ASP A 181 -54.09 -7.65 31.94
CA ASP A 181 -54.71 -7.82 33.24
C ASP A 181 -55.20 -9.27 33.49
N LYS A 182 -54.98 -9.76 34.70
CA LYS A 182 -55.96 -10.63 35.37
C LYS A 182 -55.88 -10.49 36.90
N GLU A 183 -56.95 -9.93 37.44
CA GLU A 183 -57.20 -9.66 38.85
C GLU A 183 -57.86 -10.86 39.59
N LEU A 184 -57.74 -10.83 40.92
CA LEU A 184 -58.64 -11.34 41.99
C LEU A 184 -58.32 -12.66 42.77
N LYS A 185 -57.91 -12.42 44.05
CA LYS A 185 -58.45 -12.92 45.35
C LYS A 185 -58.23 -14.39 45.79
N GLU A 186 -58.10 -14.76 47.07
CA GLU A 186 -57.90 -14.11 48.39
C GLU A 186 -57.67 -15.24 49.44
N LYS A 187 -57.08 -14.90 50.59
CA LYS A 187 -57.19 -15.50 51.95
C LYS A 187 -56.06 -16.41 52.47
N GLY A 188 -55.50 -16.00 53.62
CA GLY A 188 -55.07 -16.92 54.68
C GLY A 188 -53.73 -16.58 55.36
N SER A 189 -53.76 -15.72 56.39
CA SER A 189 -52.78 -15.71 57.48
C SER A 189 -53.48 -16.31 58.71
N PRO A 190 -52.78 -16.98 59.67
CA PRO A 190 -52.01 -16.22 60.66
C PRO A 190 -50.74 -16.92 61.22
N GLY A 191 -49.83 -16.11 61.78
CA GLY A 191 -49.27 -16.42 63.11
C GLY A 191 -47.75 -16.52 63.30
N GLN A 192 -47.17 -15.40 63.76
CA GLN A 192 -46.24 -15.23 64.90
C GLN A 192 -44.74 -15.64 64.84
N ASN A 193 -43.92 -14.61 65.18
CA ASN A 193 -42.71 -14.59 66.03
C ASN A 193 -41.43 -15.30 65.49
N GLU A 194 -40.19 -14.84 65.67
CA GLU A 194 -39.56 -13.85 66.56
C GLU A 194 -38.10 -13.62 66.06
N LYS A 195 -37.53 -12.45 66.42
CA LYS A 195 -36.10 -12.12 66.66
C LYS A 195 -35.06 -12.21 65.51
N GLU A 196 -34.43 -11.12 65.07
CA GLU A 196 -33.41 -10.22 65.67
C GLU A 196 -31.95 -10.62 65.34
N LEU A 197 -31.10 -9.58 65.18
CA LEU A 197 -29.64 -9.49 64.95
C LEU A 197 -29.14 -9.68 63.49
N LYS A 198 -28.65 -8.65 62.78
CA LYS A 198 -27.51 -7.69 62.96
C LYS A 198 -26.12 -8.25 62.63
N SER A 199 -25.37 -7.38 61.94
CA SER A 199 -23.93 -7.37 61.59
C SER A 199 -23.53 -8.35 60.48
N GLY A 200 -22.83 -7.95 59.41
CA GLY A 200 -22.00 -6.77 59.20
C GLY A 200 -20.54 -7.14 59.39
N VAL A 201 -19.84 -7.38 58.27
CA VAL A 201 -18.51 -6.86 57.92
C VAL A 201 -18.51 -6.66 56.42
#